data_AF-A0A3C0ZMI3-F1
#
_entry.id   AF-A0A3C0ZMI3-F1
#
_cell.length_a   1.000
_cell.length_b   1.000
_cell.length_c   1.000
_cell.angle_alpha   90.00
_cell.angle_beta   90.00
_cell.angle_gamma   90.00
#
_symmetry.space_group_name_H-M   'P 1'
#
loop_
_entity.id
_entity.type
_entity.pdbx_description
1 polymer ?
#
loop_
_entity_poly.entity_id
_entity_poly.type
_entity_poly.pdbx_seq_one_letter_code
_entity_poly.pdbx_strand_id
1 'polypeptide(L)'
;IGNGETRVLVFAEADKLEAKAEFRFPAKSEKGAVIDDAKPAVLVGPPTKKRLDSREKTFRGLTEAKAKSVGFEQVDIMIGSGTQVANITLGEFRVEAEYVEKILESIMVKFDAQTPVTMRFRKAYFNSGHDLKQFAETFGIEIGKTEVEQ
;
A
#
# COMPACT_ATOMS: atom_id res chain seq x y z
N ILE A 1 -16.07 -14.65 18.54
CA ILE A 1 -14.78 -15.24 18.06
C ILE A 1 -13.83 -15.26 19.24
N GLY A 2 -13.17 -16.39 19.52
CA GLY A 2 -12.31 -16.61 20.70
C GLY A 2 -10.89 -16.05 20.55
N ASN A 3 -9.99 -16.39 21.49
CA ASN A 3 -8.59 -15.90 21.49
C ASN A 3 -7.62 -16.73 20.62
N GLY A 4 -8.07 -17.84 20.03
CA GLY A 4 -7.27 -18.72 19.17
C GLY A 4 -7.31 -18.30 17.70
N GLU A 5 -6.44 -18.93 16.90
CA GLU A 5 -6.49 -18.81 15.43
C GLU A 5 -7.89 -19.13 14.92
N THR A 6 -8.44 -18.25 14.07
CA THR A 6 -9.79 -18.39 13.53
C THR A 6 -9.76 -18.27 12.02
N ARG A 7 -10.36 -19.25 11.34
CA ARG A 7 -10.59 -19.23 9.90
C ARG A 7 -12.06 -18.96 9.63
N VAL A 8 -12.36 -17.93 8.86
CA VAL A 8 -13.72 -17.60 8.42
C VAL A 8 -13.83 -17.89 6.93
N LEU A 9 -14.75 -18.77 6.58
CA LEU A 9 -15.06 -19.14 5.19
C LEU A 9 -16.38 -18.45 4.83
N VAL A 10 -16.34 -17.56 3.85
CA VAL A 10 -17.51 -16.86 3.31
C VAL A 10 -17.84 -17.48 1.96
N PHE A 11 -19.08 -17.92 1.82
CA PHE A 11 -19.63 -18.47 0.60
C PHE A 11 -20.88 -17.69 0.23
N ALA A 12 -20.97 -17.24 -1.02
CA ALA A 12 -22.16 -16.66 -1.59
C ALA A 12 -22.49 -17.39 -2.90
N GLU A 13 -23.76 -17.74 -3.09
CA GLU A 13 -24.27 -18.38 -4.30
C GLU A 13 -25.54 -17.67 -4.76
N ALA A 14 -25.61 -17.35 -6.05
CA ALA A 14 -26.82 -16.86 -6.72
C ALA A 14 -26.77 -17.22 -8.21
N ASP A 15 -27.87 -17.70 -8.78
CA ASP A 15 -28.00 -17.99 -10.22
C ASP A 15 -26.84 -18.81 -10.84
N LYS A 16 -26.39 -19.85 -10.13
CA LYS A 16 -25.23 -20.72 -10.50
C LYS A 16 -23.87 -20.00 -10.51
N LEU A 17 -23.78 -18.81 -9.95
CA LEU A 17 -22.52 -18.11 -9.68
C LEU A 17 -22.14 -18.32 -8.21
N GLU A 18 -20.92 -18.79 -7.97
CA GLU A 18 -20.35 -18.96 -6.64
C GLU A 18 -19.22 -17.94 -6.42
N ALA A 19 -19.22 -17.28 -5.26
CA ALA A 19 -18.10 -16.51 -4.76
C ALA A 19 -17.65 -17.09 -3.41
N LYS A 20 -16.35 -17.37 -3.30
CA LYS A 20 -15.71 -17.90 -2.08
C LYS A 20 -14.65 -16.89 -1.62
N ALA A 21 -14.71 -16.51 -0.35
CA ALA A 21 -13.67 -15.72 0.30
C ALA A 21 -13.24 -16.41 1.59
N GLU A 22 -11.94 -16.41 1.86
CA GLU A 22 -11.35 -16.98 3.07
C GLU A 22 -10.63 -15.87 3.83
N PHE A 23 -10.96 -15.72 5.12
CA PHE A 23 -10.30 -14.78 6.01
C PHE A 23 -9.63 -15.55 7.14
N ARG A 24 -8.31 -15.33 7.33
CA ARG A 24 -7.54 -15.94 8.43
C ARG A 24 -7.23 -14.88 9.48
N PHE A 25 -7.59 -15.16 10.72
CA PHE A 25 -7.32 -14.30 11.87
C PHE A 25 -6.31 -15.01 12.79
N PRO A 26 -5.09 -14.46 12.98
CA PRO A 26 -4.09 -15.05 13.85
C PRO A 26 -4.49 -14.93 15.32
N ALA A 27 -3.90 -15.77 16.18
CA ALA A 27 -4.10 -15.71 17.62
C ALA A 27 -3.65 -14.35 18.19
N LYS A 28 -4.27 -13.92 19.29
CA LYS A 28 -4.06 -12.58 19.88
C LYS A 28 -2.58 -12.31 20.26
N SER A 29 -1.77 -13.35 20.50
CA SER A 29 -0.37 -13.27 20.95
C SER A 29 0.68 -13.07 19.86
N GLU A 30 0.38 -13.33 18.58
CA GLU A 30 1.34 -13.11 17.49
C GLU A 30 1.46 -11.63 17.16
N LYS A 31 2.66 -11.09 16.98
CA LYS A 31 2.85 -9.69 16.56
C LYS A 31 3.00 -9.66 15.03
N GLY A 32 2.20 -8.82 14.36
CA GLY A 32 2.23 -8.66 12.89
C GLY A 32 1.20 -9.52 12.16
N ALA A 33 0.98 -9.24 10.87
CA ALA A 33 0.17 -10.07 9.99
C ALA A 33 0.94 -11.36 9.62
N VAL A 34 0.22 -12.48 9.50
CA VAL A 34 0.77 -13.70 8.91
C VAL A 34 0.72 -13.53 7.40
N ILE A 35 1.89 -13.45 6.77
CA ILE A 35 2.03 -13.20 5.34
C ILE A 35 2.78 -14.37 4.71
N ASP A 36 2.11 -15.05 3.77
CA ASP A 36 2.66 -16.12 2.93
C ASP A 36 3.57 -15.49 1.87
N ASP A 37 4.86 -15.84 1.89
CA ASP A 37 5.87 -15.24 1.04
C ASP A 37 5.67 -15.51 -0.45
N ALA A 38 5.03 -16.64 -0.80
CA ALA A 38 4.91 -17.08 -2.19
C ALA A 38 3.63 -16.57 -2.87
N LYS A 39 2.66 -16.06 -2.11
CA LYS A 39 1.38 -15.60 -2.64
C LYS A 39 1.36 -14.10 -2.88
N PRO A 40 0.63 -13.61 -3.89
CA PRO A 40 0.32 -12.19 -4.01
C PRO A 40 -0.24 -11.64 -2.70
N ALA A 41 0.04 -10.37 -2.43
CA ALA A 41 -0.39 -9.74 -1.19
C ALA A 41 -0.82 -8.30 -1.43
N VAL A 42 -1.90 -7.89 -0.77
CA VAL A 42 -2.36 -6.50 -0.77
C VAL A 42 -2.21 -5.94 0.63
N LEU A 43 -1.38 -4.91 0.76
CA LEU A 43 -1.34 -4.10 1.98
C LEU A 43 -2.55 -3.17 1.97
N VAL A 44 -3.45 -3.31 2.93
CA VAL A 44 -4.62 -2.46 3.14
C VAL A 44 -4.42 -1.66 4.42
N GLY A 45 -3.89 -0.45 4.26
CA GLY A 45 -3.61 0.46 5.34
C GLY A 45 -4.87 1.05 6.02
N PRO A 46 -4.68 1.72 7.16
CA PRO A 46 -5.77 2.33 7.92
C PRO A 46 -6.34 3.54 7.16
N PRO A 47 -7.47 4.12 7.61
CA PRO A 47 -8.03 5.34 7.01
C PRO A 47 -7.05 6.52 6.91
N THR A 48 -6.06 6.57 7.81
CA THR A 48 -4.99 7.60 7.81
C THR A 48 -3.92 7.39 6.74
N LYS A 49 -3.98 6.27 6.00
CA LYS A 49 -3.05 5.85 4.94
C LYS A 49 -1.63 5.55 5.44
N LYS A 50 -0.92 4.65 4.75
CA LYS A 50 0.52 4.46 4.96
C LYS A 50 1.28 5.58 4.27
N ARG A 51 2.50 5.90 4.75
CA ARG A 51 3.21 7.10 4.33
C ARG A 51 4.67 6.82 3.99
N LEU A 52 5.10 7.40 2.88
CA LEU A 52 6.50 7.73 2.57
C LEU A 52 6.67 9.20 2.94
N ASP A 53 7.29 9.45 4.09
CA ASP A 53 7.20 10.72 4.83
C ASP A 53 8.24 11.76 4.46
N SER A 54 9.18 11.40 3.59
CA SER A 54 10.21 12.29 3.06
C SER A 54 10.32 12.19 1.55
N ARG A 55 10.99 13.19 0.95
CA ARG A 55 11.30 13.22 -0.48
C ARG A 55 12.11 11.98 -0.87
N GLU A 56 13.17 11.70 -0.12
CA GLU A 56 14.05 10.56 -0.35
C GLU A 56 13.27 9.24 -0.32
N LYS A 57 12.45 9.02 0.72
CA LYS A 57 11.63 7.82 0.83
C LYS A 57 10.58 7.72 -0.26
N THR A 58 10.02 8.85 -0.71
CA THR A 58 9.04 8.84 -1.80
C THR A 58 9.69 8.39 -3.11
N PHE A 59 10.81 8.99 -3.50
CA PHE A 59 11.49 8.61 -4.76
C PHE A 59 12.11 7.20 -4.70
N ARG A 60 12.74 6.84 -3.57
CA ARG A 60 13.27 5.48 -3.39
C ARG A 60 12.14 4.45 -3.35
N GLY A 61 11.04 4.76 -2.68
CA GLY A 61 9.84 3.92 -2.62
C GLY A 61 9.22 3.70 -3.98
N LEU A 62 9.08 4.76 -4.80
CA LEU A 62 8.60 4.62 -6.18
C LEU A 62 9.57 3.83 -7.06
N THR A 63 10.89 4.01 -6.88
CA THR A 63 11.91 3.24 -7.62
C THR A 63 11.79 1.75 -7.32
N GLU A 64 11.71 1.37 -6.04
CA GLU A 64 11.55 -0.03 -5.63
C GLU A 64 10.19 -0.60 -6.05
N ALA A 65 9.13 0.19 -5.90
CA ALA A 65 7.78 -0.19 -6.31
C ALA A 65 7.72 -0.48 -7.82
N LYS A 66 8.36 0.34 -8.67
CA LYS A 66 8.49 0.06 -10.11
C LYS A 66 9.22 -1.26 -10.38
N ALA A 67 10.36 -1.47 -9.72
CA ALA A 67 11.17 -2.67 -9.92
C ALA A 67 10.41 -3.96 -9.58
N LYS A 68 9.47 -3.88 -8.62
CA LYS A 68 8.62 -4.98 -8.18
C LYS A 68 7.21 -4.98 -8.81
N SER A 69 6.93 -4.06 -9.73
CA SER A 69 5.61 -3.85 -10.34
C SER A 69 4.46 -3.69 -9.32
N VAL A 70 4.71 -2.88 -8.30
CA VAL A 70 3.74 -2.57 -7.25
C VAL A 70 2.76 -1.52 -7.74
N GLY A 71 1.47 -1.83 -7.58
CA GLY A 71 0.37 -0.89 -7.81
C GLY A 71 -0.09 -0.23 -6.50
N PHE A 72 -0.66 0.96 -6.58
CA PHE A 72 -1.21 1.70 -5.45
C PHE A 72 -2.67 2.10 -5.69
N GLU A 73 -3.43 2.32 -4.62
CA GLU A 73 -4.80 2.86 -4.67
C GLU A 73 -5.03 3.85 -3.52
N GLN A 74 -5.88 4.85 -3.77
CA GLN A 74 -6.14 5.97 -2.85
C GLN A 74 -4.86 6.70 -2.43
N VAL A 75 -4.11 7.17 -3.43
CA VAL A 75 -2.82 7.85 -3.27
C VAL A 75 -3.02 9.34 -3.02
N ASP A 76 -2.36 9.89 -2.00
CA ASP A 76 -2.18 11.35 -1.85
C ASP A 76 -0.70 11.71 -2.02
N ILE A 77 -0.43 12.73 -2.81
CA ILE A 77 0.91 13.27 -3.01
C ILE A 77 0.88 14.74 -2.62
N MET A 78 1.80 15.13 -1.76
CA MET A 78 2.01 16.52 -1.35
C MET A 78 3.41 16.95 -1.75
N ILE A 79 3.50 18.00 -2.55
CA ILE A 79 4.74 18.59 -3.06
C ILE A 79 4.82 20.02 -2.52
N GLY A 80 5.88 20.33 -1.80
CA GLY A 80 6.10 21.65 -1.20
C GLY A 80 5.40 21.85 0.14
N SER A 81 5.32 23.12 0.55
CA SER A 81 4.82 23.53 1.85
C SER A 81 4.45 25.02 1.84
N GLY A 82 3.56 25.43 2.74
CA GLY A 82 3.15 26.84 2.83
C GLY A 82 2.37 27.29 1.59
N THR A 83 2.77 28.40 0.99
CA THR A 83 2.09 29.00 -0.17
C THR A 83 2.47 28.36 -1.51
N GLN A 84 3.63 27.67 -1.58
CA GLN A 84 4.06 26.95 -2.77
C GLN A 84 3.87 25.45 -2.54
N VAL A 85 2.65 24.98 -2.81
CA VAL A 85 2.23 23.60 -2.59
C VAL A 85 1.40 23.09 -3.77
N ALA A 86 1.61 21.83 -4.13
CA ALA A 86 0.71 21.06 -4.98
C ALA A 86 0.25 19.81 -4.25
N ASN A 87 -1.05 19.56 -4.27
CA ASN A 87 -1.68 18.37 -3.68
C ASN A 87 -2.39 17.59 -4.78
N ILE A 88 -2.16 16.28 -4.81
CA ILE A 88 -2.72 15.38 -5.82
C ILE A 88 -3.35 14.22 -5.07
N THR A 89 -4.61 13.92 -5.37
CA THR A 89 -5.32 12.78 -4.82
C THR A 89 -5.80 11.90 -5.96
N LEU A 90 -5.37 10.65 -5.96
CA LEU A 90 -5.84 9.59 -6.83
C LEU A 90 -6.84 8.74 -6.03
N GLY A 91 -8.03 8.54 -6.57
CA GLY A 91 -9.15 7.91 -5.88
C GLY A 91 -9.08 6.38 -5.79
N GLU A 92 -10.24 5.74 -5.82
CA GLU A 92 -10.42 4.29 -5.70
C GLU A 92 -10.19 3.57 -7.04
N PHE A 93 -8.98 3.75 -7.58
CA PHE A 93 -8.51 2.98 -8.73
C PHE A 93 -7.02 2.67 -8.57
N ARG A 94 -6.61 1.51 -9.11
CA ARG A 94 -5.22 1.07 -9.10
C ARG A 94 -4.39 1.90 -10.09
N VAL A 95 -3.24 2.36 -9.63
CA VAL A 95 -2.22 3.04 -10.42
C VAL A 95 -0.86 2.40 -10.22
N GLU A 96 -0.11 2.20 -11.29
CA GLU A 96 1.24 1.65 -11.21
C GLU A 96 2.25 2.71 -10.73
N ALA A 97 3.32 2.28 -10.07
CA ALA A 97 4.35 3.19 -9.54
C ALA A 97 4.95 4.13 -10.61
N GLU A 98 5.11 3.66 -11.84
CA GLU A 98 5.60 4.45 -12.98
C GLU A 98 4.65 5.63 -13.32
N TYR A 99 3.34 5.41 -13.20
CA TYR A 99 2.36 6.47 -13.44
C TYR A 99 2.45 7.57 -12.39
N VAL A 100 2.61 7.18 -11.11
CA VAL A 100 2.80 8.12 -10.00
C VAL A 100 4.08 8.95 -10.17
N GLU A 101 5.16 8.31 -10.62
CA GLU A 101 6.43 9.00 -10.90
C GLU A 101 6.29 10.01 -12.04
N LYS A 102 5.64 9.67 -13.15
CA LYS A 102 5.40 10.61 -14.27
C LYS A 102 4.59 11.84 -13.84
N ILE A 103 3.61 11.65 -12.95
CA ILE A 103 2.86 12.78 -12.36
C ILE A 103 3.81 13.69 -11.57
N LEU A 104 4.65 13.12 -10.70
CA LEU A 104 5.62 13.87 -9.92
C LEU A 104 6.59 14.66 -10.81
N GLU A 105 7.18 14.00 -11.81
CA GLU A 105 8.10 14.63 -12.76
C GLU A 105 7.46 15.82 -13.47
N SER A 106 6.21 15.65 -13.93
CA SER A 106 5.47 16.69 -14.66
C SER A 106 5.21 17.93 -13.81
N ILE A 107 4.97 17.77 -12.51
CA ILE A 107 4.64 18.88 -11.61
C ILE A 107 5.90 19.52 -11.04
N MET A 108 6.93 18.72 -10.76
CA MET A 108 8.16 19.18 -10.13
C MET A 108 8.97 20.16 -10.98
N VAL A 109 8.72 20.26 -12.29
CA VAL A 109 9.33 21.32 -13.13
C VAL A 109 9.02 22.75 -12.64
N LYS A 110 8.01 22.91 -11.77
CA LYS A 110 7.62 24.19 -11.14
C LYS A 110 8.14 24.37 -9.71
N PHE A 111 8.93 23.44 -9.22
CA PHE A 111 9.41 23.40 -7.85
C PHE A 111 10.94 23.27 -7.81
N ASP A 112 11.54 23.67 -6.69
CA ASP A 112 12.97 23.51 -6.48
C ASP A 112 13.34 22.03 -6.29
N ALA A 113 14.59 21.68 -6.63
CA ALA A 113 15.08 20.31 -6.49
C ALA A 113 15.03 19.79 -5.04
N GLN A 114 15.03 20.69 -4.04
CA GLN A 114 14.96 20.37 -2.62
C GLN A 114 13.54 20.48 -2.05
N THR A 115 12.53 20.75 -2.89
CA THR A 115 11.14 20.84 -2.44
C THR A 115 10.72 19.53 -1.76
N PRO A 116 10.16 19.60 -0.53
CA PRO A 116 9.63 18.43 0.17
C PRO A 116 8.60 17.70 -0.69
N VAL A 117 8.67 16.38 -0.71
CA VAL A 117 7.67 15.54 -1.36
C VAL A 117 7.30 14.43 -0.38
N THR A 118 6.02 14.20 -0.20
CA THR A 118 5.54 13.08 0.60
C THR A 118 4.40 12.38 -0.12
N MET A 119 4.36 11.07 -0.01
CA MET A 119 3.33 10.23 -0.61
C MET A 119 2.62 9.43 0.48
N ARG A 120 1.31 9.31 0.36
CA ARG A 120 0.48 8.43 1.18
C ARG A 120 -0.34 7.55 0.28
N PHE A 121 -0.66 6.33 0.72
CA PHE A 121 -1.52 5.42 -0.02
C PHE A 121 -2.33 4.56 0.95
N ARG A 122 -3.55 4.17 0.54
CA ARG A 122 -4.35 3.24 1.35
C ARG A 122 -4.04 1.80 1.00
N LYS A 123 -3.94 1.47 -0.29
CA LYS A 123 -3.59 0.10 -0.70
C LYS A 123 -2.32 0.06 -1.53
N ALA A 124 -1.55 -1.02 -1.38
CA ALA A 124 -0.44 -1.36 -2.24
C ALA A 124 -0.52 -2.85 -2.62
N TYR A 125 -0.39 -3.14 -3.91
CA TYR A 125 -0.57 -4.46 -4.51
C TYR A 125 0.80 -5.05 -4.88
N PHE A 126 1.16 -6.17 -4.27
CA PHE A 126 2.44 -6.84 -4.47
C PHE A 126 2.25 -8.21 -5.12
N ASN A 127 3.22 -8.60 -5.95
CA ASN A 127 3.22 -9.92 -6.61
C ASN A 127 3.52 -11.07 -5.63
N SER A 128 4.15 -10.77 -4.50
CA SER A 128 4.47 -11.74 -3.46
C SER A 128 4.41 -11.13 -2.05
N GLY A 129 4.15 -11.95 -1.04
CA GLY A 129 4.23 -11.54 0.36
C GLY A 129 5.66 -11.18 0.77
N HIS A 130 6.66 -11.83 0.16
CA HIS A 130 8.06 -11.48 0.34
C HIS A 130 8.35 -10.03 -0.07
N ASP A 131 7.87 -9.62 -1.25
CA ASP A 131 8.04 -8.26 -1.77
C ASP A 131 7.41 -7.22 -0.85
N LEU A 132 6.21 -7.52 -0.33
CA LEU A 132 5.51 -6.67 0.64
C LEU A 132 6.33 -6.51 1.92
N LYS A 133 6.82 -7.62 2.51
CA LYS A 133 7.65 -7.58 3.73
C LYS A 133 8.90 -6.75 3.52
N GLN A 134 9.64 -7.00 2.44
CA GLN A 134 10.87 -6.29 2.14
C GLN A 134 10.63 -4.79 1.91
N PHE A 135 9.56 -4.43 1.18
CA PHE A 135 9.19 -3.04 0.97
C PHE A 135 8.84 -2.35 2.29
N ALA A 136 8.04 -3.01 3.13
CA ALA A 136 7.63 -2.46 4.42
C ALA A 136 8.81 -2.27 5.37
N GLU A 137 9.73 -3.23 5.44
CA GLU A 137 10.96 -3.12 6.23
C GLU A 137 11.85 -1.98 5.74
N THR A 138 12.09 -1.90 4.42
CA THR A 138 12.96 -0.89 3.80
C THR A 138 12.49 0.53 4.06
N PHE A 139 11.17 0.77 4.08
CA PHE A 139 10.59 2.10 4.27
C PHE A 139 10.05 2.36 5.68
N GLY A 140 10.20 1.40 6.61
CA GLY A 140 9.70 1.51 7.98
C GLY A 140 8.18 1.59 8.07
N ILE A 141 7.48 0.87 7.20
CA ILE A 141 6.02 0.79 7.19
C ILE A 141 5.59 -0.33 8.12
N GLU A 142 4.96 0.01 9.23
CA GLU A 142 4.38 -0.99 10.13
C GLU A 142 3.18 -1.67 9.48
N ILE A 143 3.11 -3.00 9.55
CA ILE A 143 2.00 -3.80 9.04
C ILE A 143 1.18 -4.31 10.23
N GLY A 144 -0.06 -3.83 10.33
CA GLY A 144 -1.03 -4.29 11.31
C GLY A 144 -1.56 -5.70 10.98
N LYS A 145 -2.04 -6.41 12.00
CA LYS A 145 -2.51 -7.80 11.88
C LYS A 145 -3.58 -8.03 10.82
N THR A 146 -4.40 -7.02 10.56
CA THR A 146 -5.54 -7.07 9.65
C THR A 146 -5.33 -6.22 8.40
N GLU A 147 -4.10 -5.78 8.14
CA GLU A 147 -3.77 -4.88 7.03
C GLU A 147 -3.23 -5.64 5.81
N VAL A 148 -3.39 -6.97 5.75
CA VAL A 148 -2.93 -7.78 4.63
C VAL A 148 -4.06 -8.67 4.13
N GLU A 149 -4.28 -8.65 2.83
CA GLU A 149 -5.20 -9.55 2.11
C GLU A 149 -4.38 -10.47 1.18
N GLN A 150 -4.63 -11.79 1.23
CA GLN A 150 -4.00 -12.85 0.41
C GLN A 150 -4.99 -13.97 0.10
#